data_AF-A0A8J7KZG9-F1
#
_entry.id   AF-A0A8J7KZG9-F1
#
_cell.length_a   1.000
_cell.length_b   1.000
_cell.length_c   1.000
_cell.angle_alpha   90.00
_cell.angle_beta   90.00
_cell.angle_gamma   90.00
#
_symmetry.space_group_name_H-M   'P 1'
#
loop_
_entity.id
_entity.type
_entity.pdbx_description
1 polymer ?
#
loop_
_entity_poly.entity_id
_entity_poly.type
_entity_poly.pdbx_seq_one_letter_code
_entity_poly.pdbx_strand_id
1 'polypeptide(L)'
;MRKIGSGFSVFADSCVLLGICAEESQALPSFRWSQAGAISGMTCVRIHEDADPHAWSDNFLCSNENLGLRWLQAGAISGMSCTRVHEDADPAPWGDNFLCAPANASFALSWTQAGTPREGCTRIHEDADPHAWSDNFLCVGVKFPLTGNRDDAVANGRMGTAFTLTNDGRLTAVTNTRTGVRLAGFTGAVGIVFLDGNRQPIWASNTQSYGVDGCTIGRCNRNDNWSATVPADIMQRVRGYTIIHRHNPTWLSRVGARGDQFLRWLGSEEGQATVGAIVAIAVML
;
A
#
# COMPACT_ATOMS: atom_id res chain seq x y z
N MET A 1 -4.66 41.19 -13.43
CA MET A 1 -4.54 40.69 -12.05
C MET A 1 -5.20 39.32 -11.96
N ARG A 2 -4.42 38.24 -12.02
CA ARG A 2 -4.89 36.86 -11.76
C ARG A 2 -4.23 36.40 -10.46
N LYS A 3 -5.04 36.16 -9.43
CA LYS A 3 -4.64 35.42 -8.23
C LYS A 3 -4.57 33.95 -8.58
N ILE A 4 -3.40 33.33 -8.43
CA ILE A 4 -3.25 31.87 -8.39
C ILE A 4 -3.21 31.52 -6.90
N GLY A 5 -4.21 30.75 -6.46
CA GLY A 5 -4.39 30.36 -5.07
C GLY A 5 -3.32 29.34 -4.65
N SER A 6 -2.63 29.67 -3.57
CA SER A 6 -1.72 28.83 -2.80
C SER A 6 -2.51 27.79 -2.00
N GLY A 7 -2.21 26.52 -2.23
CA GLY A 7 -2.75 25.39 -1.48
C GLY A 7 -1.99 24.10 -1.81
N PHE A 8 -0.65 24.16 -1.81
CA PHE A 8 0.20 22.97 -1.93
C PHE A 8 0.54 22.47 -0.52
N SER A 9 0.20 21.21 -0.28
CA SER A 9 0.43 20.47 0.95
C SER A 9 1.90 20.44 1.36
N VAL A 10 2.16 20.74 2.62
CA VAL A 10 3.48 20.87 3.26
C VAL A 10 4.26 19.53 3.35
N PHE A 11 3.68 18.41 2.87
CA PHE A 11 4.39 17.13 2.82
C PHE A 11 5.24 16.91 1.55
N ALA A 12 5.16 17.80 0.55
CA ALA A 12 6.02 17.73 -0.63
C ALA A 12 7.46 18.21 -0.36
N ASP A 13 7.69 19.08 0.63
CA ASP A 13 8.98 19.76 0.80
C ASP A 13 10.06 18.96 1.55
N SER A 14 9.69 17.94 2.33
CA SER A 14 10.70 17.01 2.90
C SER A 14 11.15 15.92 1.91
N CYS A 15 10.44 15.73 0.79
CA CYS A 15 10.85 14.81 -0.29
C CYS A 15 12.04 15.36 -1.11
N VAL A 16 12.23 16.68 -1.14
CA VAL A 16 13.26 17.35 -1.96
C VAL A 16 14.67 17.19 -1.36
N LEU A 17 14.81 17.02 -0.05
CA LEU A 17 16.12 16.95 0.63
C LEU A 17 16.85 15.61 0.47
N LEU A 18 16.17 14.53 0.02
CA LEU A 18 16.76 13.20 -0.14
C LEU A 18 16.61 12.59 -1.56
N GLY A 19 16.00 13.31 -2.51
CA GLY A 19 15.83 12.83 -3.89
C GLY A 19 14.98 11.56 -4.01
N ILE A 20 14.14 11.27 -3.01
CA ILE A 20 13.20 10.15 -3.03
C ILE A 20 11.85 10.73 -3.41
N CYS A 21 11.65 11.05 -4.69
CA CYS A 21 10.30 11.12 -5.22
C CYS A 21 9.78 9.68 -5.28
N ALA A 22 9.12 9.25 -4.21
CA ALA A 22 8.20 8.11 -4.27
C ALA A 22 7.00 8.60 -5.08
N GLU A 23 7.13 8.57 -6.41
CA GLU A 23 6.00 8.77 -7.32
C GLU A 23 5.05 7.60 -7.09
N GLU A 24 3.86 7.95 -6.59
CA GLU A 24 2.66 7.11 -6.48
C GLU A 24 2.85 5.74 -5.81
N SER A 25 3.08 5.73 -4.49
CA SER A 25 2.71 4.55 -3.73
C SER A 25 1.19 4.37 -3.85
N GLN A 26 0.74 3.18 -4.26
CA GLN A 26 -0.69 2.84 -4.21
C GLN A 26 -1.12 2.90 -2.75
N ALA A 27 -1.77 4.00 -2.36
CA ALA A 27 -2.39 4.13 -1.06
C ALA A 27 -3.68 3.32 -1.05
N LEU A 28 -3.89 2.54 0.00
CA LEU A 28 -5.19 1.91 0.21
C LEU A 28 -6.26 2.99 0.45
N PRO A 29 -7.51 2.72 0.06
CA PRO A 29 -8.58 3.68 0.27
C PRO A 29 -8.80 3.93 1.77
N SER A 30 -9.19 5.16 2.09
CA SER A 30 -9.57 5.54 3.45
C SER A 30 -11.09 5.54 3.56
N PHE A 31 -11.61 4.85 4.59
CA PHE A 31 -13.02 4.78 4.88
C PHE A 31 -13.41 5.61 6.11
N ARG A 32 -14.58 6.24 6.02
CA ARG A 32 -15.24 6.93 7.13
C ARG A 32 -16.64 6.37 7.28
N TRP A 33 -17.04 6.17 8.53
CA TRP A 33 -18.38 5.77 8.89
C TRP A 33 -19.23 6.98 9.28
N SER A 34 -20.52 6.95 8.95
CA SER A 34 -21.52 7.91 9.39
C SER A 34 -22.82 7.17 9.72
N GLN A 35 -23.33 7.38 10.93
CA GLN A 35 -24.62 6.86 11.39
C GLN A 35 -25.77 7.89 11.23
N ALA A 36 -25.54 8.97 10.47
CA ALA A 36 -26.44 10.10 10.39
C ALA A 36 -26.34 10.83 9.04
N GLY A 37 -26.51 10.08 7.96
CA GLY A 37 -26.48 10.59 6.60
C GLY A 37 -25.10 10.58 5.94
N ALA A 38 -25.09 10.81 4.62
CA ALA A 38 -23.87 10.82 3.84
C ALA A 38 -22.95 12.00 4.19
N ILE A 39 -21.64 11.75 4.23
CA ILE A 39 -20.64 12.80 4.48
C ILE A 39 -20.47 13.64 3.21
N SER A 40 -20.73 14.95 3.31
CA SER A 40 -20.59 15.89 2.20
C SER A 40 -19.20 15.86 1.57
N GLY A 41 -19.15 15.76 0.23
CA GLY A 41 -17.91 15.74 -0.54
C GLY A 41 -17.21 14.37 -0.65
N MET A 42 -17.79 13.32 -0.06
CA MET A 42 -17.30 11.94 -0.18
C MET A 42 -18.20 11.10 -1.09
N THR A 43 -17.68 9.97 -1.59
CA THR A 43 -18.50 8.95 -2.23
C THR A 43 -18.98 7.97 -1.17
N CYS A 44 -20.28 7.87 -0.96
CA CYS A 44 -20.87 7.09 0.12
C CYS A 44 -21.77 5.97 -0.40
N VAL A 45 -21.68 4.81 0.24
CA VAL A 45 -22.58 3.67 0.07
C VAL A 45 -23.46 3.56 1.30
N ARG A 46 -24.79 3.54 1.11
CA ARG A 46 -25.73 3.33 2.21
C ARG A 46 -25.65 1.88 2.68
N ILE A 47 -25.37 1.69 3.96
CA ILE A 47 -25.33 0.40 4.64
C ILE A 47 -26.62 0.32 5.44
N HIS A 48 -27.48 -0.64 5.14
CA HIS A 48 -28.81 -0.74 5.76
C HIS A 48 -29.31 -2.18 5.73
N GLU A 49 -30.16 -2.52 6.68
CA GLU A 49 -30.95 -3.75 6.69
C GLU A 49 -32.42 -3.36 6.88
N ASP A 50 -33.24 -3.53 5.85
CA ASP A 50 -34.64 -3.09 5.86
C ASP A 50 -35.51 -3.93 6.80
N ALA A 51 -35.07 -5.15 7.13
CA ALA A 51 -35.72 -5.98 8.14
C ALA A 51 -35.33 -5.61 9.57
N ASP A 52 -34.28 -4.79 9.75
CA ASP A 52 -33.87 -4.27 11.04
C ASP A 52 -34.72 -3.03 11.39
N PRO A 53 -35.50 -3.07 12.49
CA PRO A 53 -36.36 -1.96 12.88
C PRO A 53 -35.58 -0.77 13.48
N HIS A 54 -34.26 -0.88 13.67
CA HIS A 54 -33.40 0.15 14.25
C HIS A 54 -32.88 1.16 13.19
N ALA A 55 -32.01 2.08 13.61
CA ALA A 55 -31.66 3.28 12.85
C ALA A 55 -30.65 3.04 11.71
N TRP A 56 -30.83 1.99 10.91
CA TRP A 56 -29.93 1.66 9.80
C TRP A 56 -30.24 2.37 8.48
N SER A 57 -31.32 3.18 8.44
CA SER A 57 -31.82 3.79 7.20
C SER A 57 -30.96 4.94 6.66
N ASP A 58 -30.11 5.51 7.51
CA ASP A 58 -29.25 6.67 7.24
C ASP A 58 -27.78 6.40 7.55
N ASN A 59 -27.39 5.13 7.51
CA ASN A 59 -26.02 4.69 7.74
C ASN A 59 -25.22 4.63 6.44
N PHE A 60 -24.01 5.18 6.45
CA PHE A 60 -23.18 5.33 5.26
C PHE A 60 -21.72 4.98 5.54
N LEU A 61 -21.16 4.17 4.64
CA LEU A 61 -19.73 4.00 4.46
C LEU A 61 -19.24 4.94 3.36
N CYS A 62 -18.37 5.87 3.70
CA CYS A 62 -17.87 6.90 2.81
C CYS A 62 -16.38 6.73 2.50
N SER A 63 -15.97 7.07 1.28
CA SER A 63 -14.59 7.08 0.81
C SER A 63 -14.28 8.35 0.02
N ASN A 64 -13.01 8.72 -0.06
CA ASN A 64 -12.55 9.95 -0.72
C ASN A 64 -12.66 9.89 -2.26
N GLU A 65 -12.92 8.72 -2.82
CA GLU A 65 -13.04 8.49 -4.25
C GLU A 65 -14.13 7.44 -4.54
N ASN A 66 -14.55 7.32 -5.80
CA ASN A 66 -15.52 6.30 -6.18
C ASN A 66 -14.83 4.95 -6.40
N LEU A 67 -14.92 4.09 -5.38
CA LEU A 67 -14.34 2.75 -5.39
C LEU A 67 -15.25 1.68 -6.05
N GLY A 68 -16.43 2.07 -6.53
CA GLY A 68 -17.39 1.14 -7.13
C GLY A 68 -17.99 0.13 -6.14
N LEU A 69 -17.97 0.46 -4.84
CA LEU A 69 -18.53 -0.37 -3.78
C LEU A 69 -20.05 -0.51 -3.94
N ARG A 70 -20.57 -1.69 -3.60
CA ARG A 70 -22.00 -2.00 -3.62
C ARG A 70 -22.40 -2.73 -2.35
N TRP A 71 -23.49 -2.28 -1.74
CA TRP A 71 -24.13 -2.95 -0.62
C TRP A 71 -25.30 -3.80 -1.10
N LEU A 72 -25.46 -4.99 -0.53
CA LEU A 72 -26.63 -5.84 -0.71
C LEU A 72 -27.06 -6.44 0.63
N GLN A 73 -28.37 -6.54 0.79
CA GLN A 73 -29.03 -7.16 1.94
C GLN A 73 -29.35 -8.66 1.73
N ALA A 74 -28.98 -9.22 0.58
CA ALA A 74 -29.36 -10.58 0.21
C ALA A 74 -28.36 -11.18 -0.79
N GLY A 75 -27.26 -11.71 -0.26
CA GLY A 75 -26.29 -12.49 -1.01
C GLY A 75 -25.22 -11.67 -1.76
N ALA A 76 -24.16 -12.37 -2.16
CA ALA A 76 -23.03 -11.78 -2.87
C ALA A 76 -23.32 -11.55 -4.36
N ILE A 77 -22.80 -10.46 -4.93
CA ILE A 77 -22.83 -10.22 -6.38
C ILE A 77 -21.82 -11.13 -7.08
N SER A 78 -22.32 -11.91 -8.05
CA SER A 78 -21.45 -12.69 -8.94
C SER A 78 -20.47 -11.79 -9.70
N GLY A 79 -19.19 -12.17 -9.67
CA GLY A 79 -18.11 -11.42 -10.33
C GLY A 79 -17.56 -10.23 -9.54
N MET A 80 -17.96 -10.04 -8.28
CA MET A 80 -17.37 -9.07 -7.36
C MET A 80 -16.66 -9.77 -6.19
N SER A 81 -15.78 -9.04 -5.51
CA SER A 81 -15.17 -9.50 -4.25
C SER A 81 -16.04 -9.02 -3.09
N CYS A 82 -16.80 -9.92 -2.48
CA CYS A 82 -17.80 -9.58 -1.46
C CYS A 82 -17.36 -10.00 -0.06
N THR A 83 -17.51 -9.09 0.89
CA THR A 83 -17.24 -9.30 2.31
C THR A 83 -18.57 -9.34 3.05
N ARG A 84 -18.83 -10.44 3.75
CA ARG A 84 -20.04 -10.60 4.57
C ARG A 84 -19.96 -9.66 5.78
N VAL A 85 -20.95 -8.80 5.92
CA VAL A 85 -21.09 -7.86 7.03
C VAL A 85 -22.21 -8.37 7.90
N HIS A 86 -21.91 -8.79 9.13
CA HIS A 86 -22.88 -9.45 10.02
C HIS A 86 -22.56 -9.13 11.48
N GLU A 87 -23.58 -9.21 12.33
CA GLU A 87 -23.48 -9.19 13.79
C GLU A 87 -24.29 -10.36 14.34
N ASP A 88 -23.62 -11.42 14.82
CA ASP A 88 -24.31 -12.64 15.25
C ASP A 88 -25.13 -12.45 16.54
N ALA A 89 -24.85 -11.39 17.32
CA ALA A 89 -25.64 -11.06 18.51
C ALA A 89 -26.89 -10.21 18.20
N ASP A 90 -27.03 -9.72 16.97
CA ASP A 90 -28.21 -9.02 16.50
C ASP A 90 -29.26 -10.03 16.00
N PRO A 91 -30.50 -10.01 16.52
CA PRO A 91 -31.56 -10.88 16.05
C PRO A 91 -32.05 -10.55 14.62
N ALA A 92 -31.73 -9.38 14.06
CA ALA A 92 -32.06 -9.01 12.69
C ALA A 92 -31.25 -9.83 11.65
N PRO A 93 -31.72 -9.97 10.41
CA PRO A 93 -31.11 -10.86 9.42
C PRO A 93 -29.88 -10.25 8.74
N TRP A 94 -28.86 -9.87 9.49
CA TRP A 94 -27.59 -9.40 8.95
C TRP A 94 -26.73 -10.51 8.30
N GLY A 95 -27.18 -11.76 8.41
CA GLY A 95 -26.46 -12.94 7.98
C GLY A 95 -26.25 -13.04 6.47
N ASP A 96 -27.00 -12.33 5.63
CA ASP A 96 -26.86 -12.36 4.18
C ASP A 96 -26.47 -11.01 3.58
N ASN A 97 -25.91 -10.14 4.41
CA ASN A 97 -25.48 -8.81 4.02
C ASN A 97 -24.04 -8.81 3.51
N PHE A 98 -23.83 -8.15 2.37
CA PHE A 98 -22.52 -8.11 1.71
C PHE A 98 -22.16 -6.71 1.26
N LEU A 99 -20.91 -6.34 1.56
CA LEU A 99 -20.23 -5.22 0.92
C LEU A 99 -19.30 -5.75 -0.16
N CYS A 100 -19.57 -5.40 -1.41
CA CYS A 100 -18.86 -5.90 -2.58
C CYS A 100 -18.00 -4.81 -3.23
N ALA A 101 -16.74 -5.13 -3.51
CA ALA A 101 -15.82 -4.34 -4.31
C ALA A 101 -15.66 -4.94 -5.72
N PRO A 102 -15.36 -4.13 -6.76
CA PRO A 102 -15.05 -4.64 -8.08
C PRO A 102 -13.96 -5.73 -8.04
N ALA A 103 -14.08 -6.78 -8.85
CA ALA A 103 -13.09 -7.88 -8.83
C ALA A 103 -11.66 -7.45 -9.21
N ASN A 104 -11.50 -6.32 -9.90
CA ASN A 104 -10.21 -5.73 -10.24
C ASN A 104 -9.72 -4.68 -9.24
N ALA A 105 -10.39 -4.48 -8.11
CA ALA A 105 -9.91 -3.60 -7.04
C ALA A 105 -8.52 -4.05 -6.56
N SER A 106 -7.64 -3.08 -6.29
CA SER A 106 -6.28 -3.28 -5.76
C SER A 106 -6.24 -3.54 -4.25
N PHE A 107 -7.38 -3.44 -3.58
CA PHE A 107 -7.56 -3.65 -2.15
C PHE A 107 -8.48 -4.84 -1.86
N ALA A 108 -8.41 -5.33 -0.64
CA ALA A 108 -9.32 -6.34 -0.09
C ALA A 108 -10.04 -5.75 1.13
N LEU A 109 -11.30 -6.15 1.31
CA LEU A 109 -12.09 -5.81 2.48
C LEU A 109 -12.20 -7.03 3.40
N SER A 110 -12.12 -6.82 4.71
CA SER A 110 -12.39 -7.86 5.71
C SER A 110 -13.27 -7.31 6.81
N TRP A 111 -14.13 -8.18 7.36
CA TRP A 111 -15.04 -7.84 8.45
C TRP A 111 -14.58 -8.51 9.74
N THR A 112 -14.81 -7.86 10.87
CA THR A 112 -14.65 -8.45 12.20
C THR A 112 -15.77 -7.96 13.10
N GLN A 113 -16.48 -8.91 13.70
CA GLN A 113 -17.40 -8.67 14.81
C GLN A 113 -16.68 -8.86 16.15
N ALA A 114 -17.15 -8.20 17.21
CA ALA A 114 -16.52 -8.27 18.54
C ALA A 114 -15.00 -7.98 18.55
N GLY A 115 -14.58 -7.03 17.70
CA GLY A 115 -13.20 -6.71 17.43
C GLY A 115 -12.59 -5.67 18.36
N THR A 116 -11.27 -5.49 18.25
CA THR A 116 -10.57 -4.35 18.84
C THR A 116 -10.18 -3.34 17.74
N PRO A 117 -10.09 -2.04 18.05
CA PRO A 117 -9.58 -1.05 17.10
C PRO A 117 -8.20 -1.44 16.55
N ARG A 118 -8.03 -1.33 15.22
CA ARG A 118 -6.79 -1.65 14.51
C ARG A 118 -6.55 -0.68 13.37
N GLU A 119 -5.28 -0.49 13.00
CA GLU A 119 -4.89 0.38 11.90
C GLU A 119 -5.43 -0.12 10.55
N GLY A 120 -6.08 0.78 9.81
CA GLY A 120 -6.76 0.46 8.55
C GLY A 120 -8.14 -0.15 8.73
N CYS A 121 -8.70 -0.12 9.94
CA CYS A 121 -10.06 -0.56 10.22
C CYS A 121 -10.95 0.63 10.61
N THR A 122 -12.12 0.71 10.00
CA THR A 122 -13.18 1.66 10.33
C THR A 122 -14.18 0.97 11.23
N ARG A 123 -14.44 1.57 12.41
CA ARG A 123 -15.50 1.11 13.31
C ARG A 123 -16.85 1.37 12.67
N ILE A 124 -17.64 0.32 12.52
CA ILE A 124 -19.01 0.37 12.01
C ILE A 124 -19.91 0.18 13.22
N HIS A 125 -20.74 1.17 13.52
CA HIS A 125 -21.58 1.17 14.72
C HIS A 125 -22.89 1.89 14.46
N GLU A 126 -23.91 1.52 15.22
CA GLU A 126 -25.19 2.23 15.27
C GLU A 126 -25.56 2.43 16.73
N ASP A 127 -25.40 3.65 17.26
CA ASP A 127 -25.60 3.93 18.68
C ASP A 127 -27.08 3.79 19.10
N ALA A 128 -28.03 3.89 18.16
CA ALA A 128 -29.46 3.70 18.43
C ALA A 128 -29.89 2.23 18.36
N ASP A 129 -29.01 1.34 17.90
CA ASP A 129 -29.23 -0.10 17.91
C ASP A 129 -28.79 -0.66 19.27
N PRO A 130 -29.70 -1.28 20.05
CA PRO A 130 -29.38 -1.81 21.37
C PRO A 130 -28.51 -3.09 21.31
N HIS A 131 -28.23 -3.63 20.12
CA HIS A 131 -27.45 -4.85 19.90
C HIS A 131 -25.94 -4.55 19.74
N ALA A 132 -25.13 -5.59 19.48
CA ALA A 132 -23.68 -5.55 19.62
C ALA A 132 -22.94 -4.86 18.44
N TRP A 133 -23.41 -3.70 17.99
CA TRP A 133 -22.76 -2.94 16.92
C TRP A 133 -21.62 -2.05 17.38
N SER A 134 -21.31 -2.06 18.68
CA SER A 134 -20.30 -1.17 19.24
C SER A 134 -18.85 -1.64 18.98
N ASP A 135 -18.61 -2.85 18.52
CA ASP A 135 -17.26 -3.42 18.37
C ASP A 135 -17.04 -4.07 16.99
N ASN A 136 -17.76 -3.56 15.99
CA ASN A 136 -17.68 -4.03 14.62
C ASN A 136 -16.72 -3.20 13.79
N PHE A 137 -15.92 -3.87 12.97
CA PHE A 137 -14.86 -3.23 12.20
C PHE A 137 -14.83 -3.74 10.75
N LEU A 138 -14.81 -2.79 9.82
CA LEU A 138 -14.48 -3.03 8.42
C LEU A 138 -13.04 -2.62 8.18
N CYS A 139 -12.19 -3.56 7.79
CA CYS A 139 -10.78 -3.31 7.51
C CYS A 139 -10.48 -3.32 6.02
N VAL A 140 -9.56 -2.45 5.61
CA VAL A 140 -8.99 -2.43 4.27
C VAL A 140 -7.56 -2.94 4.31
N GLY A 141 -7.28 -3.91 3.44
CA GLY A 141 -5.97 -4.53 3.30
C GLY A 141 -5.50 -4.55 1.84
N VAL A 142 -4.24 -4.90 1.67
CA VAL A 142 -3.69 -5.16 0.34
C VAL A 142 -4.28 -6.44 -0.23
N LYS A 143 -4.66 -6.41 -1.52
CA LYS A 143 -5.05 -7.62 -2.23
C LYS A 143 -3.81 -8.37 -2.70
N PHE A 144 -3.74 -9.65 -2.38
CA PHE A 144 -2.67 -10.54 -2.85
C PHE A 144 -3.09 -11.33 -4.11
N PRO A 145 -2.15 -11.61 -5.04
CA PRO A 145 -0.76 -11.14 -5.01
C PRO A 145 -0.65 -9.63 -5.25
N LEU A 146 0.15 -8.95 -4.42
CA LEU A 146 0.48 -7.54 -4.60
C LEU A 146 1.50 -7.45 -5.72
N THR A 147 1.21 -6.68 -6.77
CA THR A 147 2.13 -6.47 -7.88
C THR A 147 2.48 -5.01 -8.01
N GLY A 148 3.70 -4.75 -8.47
CA GLY A 148 4.15 -3.39 -8.74
C GLY A 148 5.19 -3.34 -9.83
N ASN A 149 5.27 -2.20 -10.50
CA ASN A 149 6.27 -1.94 -11.50
C ASN A 149 6.72 -0.47 -11.47
N ARG A 150 7.97 -0.22 -11.86
CA ARG A 150 8.55 1.12 -12.01
C ARG A 150 9.63 1.09 -13.08
N ASP A 151 9.76 2.13 -13.91
CA ASP A 151 10.82 2.28 -14.90
C ASP A 151 11.39 3.71 -14.85
N ASP A 152 12.60 3.84 -14.29
CA ASP A 152 13.27 5.11 -14.06
C ASP A 152 14.46 5.30 -15.01
N ALA A 153 14.67 6.56 -15.44
CA ALA A 153 15.96 6.99 -15.97
C ALA A 153 16.92 7.27 -14.80
N VAL A 154 18.09 6.63 -14.82
CA VAL A 154 19.04 6.64 -13.71
C VAL A 154 20.43 6.99 -14.25
N ALA A 155 20.84 8.25 -14.05
CA ALA A 155 22.04 8.80 -14.69
C ALA A 155 22.03 8.56 -16.22
N ASN A 156 23.04 7.85 -16.75
CA ASN A 156 23.14 7.54 -18.18
C ASN A 156 22.49 6.20 -18.58
N GLY A 157 21.74 5.58 -17.68
CA GLY A 157 21.04 4.32 -17.92
C GLY A 157 19.56 4.39 -17.58
N ARG A 158 18.91 3.23 -17.62
CA ARG A 158 17.52 3.01 -17.22
C ARG A 158 17.41 1.72 -16.43
N MET A 159 16.52 1.74 -15.44
CA MET A 159 16.14 0.56 -14.67
C MET A 159 14.63 0.40 -14.69
N GLY A 160 14.16 -0.77 -15.10
CA GLY A 160 12.76 -1.18 -14.94
C GLY A 160 12.68 -2.32 -13.94
N THR A 161 11.85 -2.24 -12.91
CA THR A 161 11.63 -3.36 -11.98
C THR A 161 10.16 -3.65 -11.88
N ALA A 162 9.80 -4.93 -11.98
CA ALA A 162 8.48 -5.44 -11.67
C ALA A 162 8.58 -6.49 -10.56
N PHE A 163 7.60 -6.55 -9.67
CA PHE A 163 7.56 -7.55 -8.60
C PHE A 163 6.17 -8.13 -8.37
N THR A 164 6.15 -9.25 -7.68
CA THR A 164 4.98 -9.92 -7.13
C THR A 164 5.29 -10.31 -5.68
N LEU A 165 4.44 -9.90 -4.75
CA LEU A 165 4.43 -10.33 -3.36
C LEU A 165 3.20 -11.19 -3.13
N THR A 166 3.38 -12.42 -2.67
CA THR A 166 2.29 -13.35 -2.34
C THR A 166 1.88 -13.24 -0.88
N ASN A 167 0.73 -13.79 -0.51
CA ASN A 167 0.18 -13.70 0.86
C ASN A 167 1.00 -14.46 1.92
N ASP A 168 1.87 -15.40 1.50
CA ASP A 168 2.84 -16.10 2.35
C ASP A 168 4.15 -15.31 2.55
N GLY A 169 4.24 -14.08 2.03
CA GLY A 169 5.39 -13.20 2.18
C GLY A 169 6.49 -13.42 1.15
N ARG A 170 6.31 -14.27 0.15
CA ARG A 170 7.32 -14.46 -0.90
C ARG A 170 7.29 -13.30 -1.90
N LEU A 171 8.39 -12.56 -1.99
CA LEU A 171 8.63 -11.51 -2.98
C LEU A 171 9.46 -12.07 -4.13
N THR A 172 8.96 -11.97 -5.36
CA THR A 172 9.73 -12.23 -6.58
C THR A 172 9.75 -10.98 -7.45
N ALA A 173 10.89 -10.71 -8.08
CA ALA A 173 11.07 -9.51 -8.88
C ALA A 173 11.99 -9.75 -10.06
N VAL A 174 11.80 -8.94 -11.10
CA VAL A 174 12.64 -8.88 -12.30
C VAL A 174 13.07 -7.45 -12.49
N THR A 175 14.38 -7.24 -12.64
CA THR A 175 14.96 -5.93 -12.94
C THR A 175 15.59 -5.93 -14.32
N ASN A 176 15.05 -5.12 -15.21
CA ASN A 176 15.63 -4.74 -16.48
C ASN A 176 16.64 -3.60 -16.26
N THR A 177 17.91 -3.84 -16.52
CA THR A 177 18.96 -2.81 -16.51
C THR A 177 19.40 -2.56 -17.94
N ARG A 178 19.37 -1.30 -18.39
CA ARG A 178 19.76 -0.95 -19.77
C ARG A 178 20.47 0.38 -19.90
N THR A 179 21.27 0.54 -20.94
CA THR A 179 21.93 1.81 -21.31
C THR A 179 21.84 2.05 -22.81
N GLY A 180 21.80 3.32 -23.20
CA GLY A 180 21.95 3.75 -24.61
C GLY A 180 23.38 4.18 -24.96
N VAL A 181 24.30 4.15 -24.00
CA VAL A 181 25.67 4.63 -24.19
C VAL A 181 26.50 3.59 -24.97
N ARG A 182 27.24 4.03 -25.98
CA ARG A 182 28.00 3.12 -26.87
C ARG A 182 29.19 2.45 -26.16
N LEU A 183 30.04 3.24 -25.50
CA LEU A 183 31.34 2.77 -24.99
C LEU A 183 31.37 2.55 -23.47
N ALA A 184 30.51 3.22 -22.71
CA ALA A 184 30.48 3.09 -21.25
C ALA A 184 29.26 2.28 -20.81
N GLY A 185 29.49 1.40 -19.84
CA GLY A 185 28.42 0.66 -19.17
C GLY A 185 27.60 1.53 -18.22
N PHE A 186 26.61 0.90 -17.61
CA PHE A 186 25.79 1.49 -16.57
C PHE A 186 25.62 0.46 -15.46
N THR A 187 25.82 0.89 -14.21
CA THR A 187 25.50 0.07 -13.05
C THR A 187 24.51 0.82 -12.17
N GLY A 188 23.37 0.17 -11.92
CA GLY A 188 22.34 0.68 -11.05
C GLY A 188 22.09 -0.25 -9.87
N ALA A 189 21.37 0.25 -8.88
CA ALA A 189 20.89 -0.49 -7.74
C ALA A 189 19.38 -0.34 -7.59
N VAL A 190 18.74 -1.38 -7.07
CA VAL A 190 17.31 -1.41 -6.77
C VAL A 190 17.04 -1.95 -5.37
N GLY A 191 16.03 -1.39 -4.71
CA GLY A 191 15.39 -1.96 -3.53
C GLY A 191 13.87 -1.77 -3.59
N ILE A 192 13.13 -2.67 -2.95
CA ILE A 192 11.68 -2.56 -2.75
C ILE A 192 11.44 -2.27 -1.26
N VAL A 193 10.63 -1.26 -0.98
CA VAL A 193 10.27 -0.86 0.38
C VAL A 193 8.76 -1.00 0.55
N PHE A 194 8.34 -1.66 1.62
CA PHE A 194 6.93 -1.74 2.02
C PHE A 194 6.63 -0.68 3.08
N LEU A 195 5.42 -0.12 2.99
CA LEU A 195 4.95 0.99 3.79
C LEU A 195 3.72 0.59 4.62
N ASP A 196 3.54 1.20 5.78
CA ASP A 196 2.29 1.13 6.56
C ASP A 196 1.24 2.18 6.14
N GLY A 197 0.14 2.28 6.89
CA GLY A 197 -0.97 3.19 6.59
C GLY A 197 -0.59 4.66 6.73
N ASN A 198 0.45 4.96 7.51
CA ASN A 198 1.03 6.28 7.67
C ASN A 198 2.14 6.59 6.65
N ARG A 199 2.33 5.72 5.65
CA ARG A 199 3.38 5.79 4.64
C ARG A 199 4.80 5.71 5.23
N GLN A 200 4.95 5.17 6.44
CA GLN A 200 6.26 4.91 7.01
C GLN A 200 6.82 3.61 6.45
N PRO A 201 8.13 3.54 6.14
CA PRO A 201 8.73 2.27 5.78
C PRO A 201 8.61 1.31 6.97
N ILE A 202 8.27 0.06 6.68
CA ILE A 202 8.20 -1.01 7.69
C ILE A 202 9.10 -2.19 7.37
N TRP A 203 9.53 -2.29 6.11
CA TRP A 203 10.47 -3.29 5.64
C TRP A 203 11.10 -2.85 4.32
N ALA A 204 12.34 -3.25 4.07
CA ALA A 204 13.02 -3.05 2.80
C ALA A 204 13.77 -4.31 2.38
N SER A 205 13.77 -4.61 1.08
CA SER A 205 14.56 -5.70 0.52
C SER A 205 16.05 -5.39 0.62
N ASN A 206 16.89 -6.43 0.57
CA ASN A 206 18.30 -6.25 0.26
C ASN A 206 18.47 -5.51 -1.06
N THR A 207 19.48 -4.64 -1.11
CA THR A 207 19.82 -3.89 -2.32
C THR A 207 20.37 -4.84 -3.37
N GLN A 208 19.77 -4.86 -4.56
CA GLN A 208 20.30 -5.57 -5.70
C GLN A 208 21.07 -4.60 -6.59
N SER A 209 22.26 -4.97 -7.05
CA SER A 209 23.07 -4.14 -7.95
C SER A 209 23.33 -4.87 -9.26
N TYR A 210 23.02 -4.20 -10.37
CA TYR A 210 23.07 -4.78 -11.69
C TYR A 210 23.75 -3.82 -12.67
N GLY A 211 24.54 -4.41 -13.57
CA GLY A 211 25.35 -3.67 -14.53
C GLY A 211 25.21 -4.21 -15.94
N VAL A 212 25.36 -3.30 -16.90
CA VAL A 212 25.40 -3.57 -18.34
C VAL A 212 26.62 -2.86 -18.94
N ASP A 213 27.13 -3.38 -20.05
CA ASP A 213 28.23 -2.76 -20.80
C ASP A 213 27.69 -1.68 -21.76
N GLY A 214 28.59 -0.95 -22.42
CA GLY A 214 28.21 -0.09 -23.54
C GLY A 214 27.72 -0.90 -24.74
N CYS A 215 26.78 -0.34 -25.51
CA CYS A 215 26.10 -1.04 -26.63
C CYS A 215 27.03 -1.55 -27.73
N THR A 216 28.21 -0.96 -27.92
CA THR A 216 29.17 -1.41 -28.95
C THR A 216 30.23 -2.37 -28.41
N ILE A 217 30.35 -2.53 -27.09
CA ILE A 217 31.39 -3.35 -26.47
C ILE A 217 30.81 -4.65 -25.90
N GLY A 218 29.55 -4.63 -25.46
CA GLY A 218 28.95 -5.80 -24.83
C GLY A 218 27.44 -5.72 -24.68
N ARG A 219 26.93 -6.29 -23.59
CA ARG A 219 25.49 -6.40 -23.34
C ARG A 219 24.98 -5.11 -22.71
N CYS A 220 24.24 -4.30 -23.48
CA CYS A 220 23.64 -3.04 -23.02
C CYS A 220 22.23 -3.17 -22.41
N ASN A 221 21.67 -4.37 -22.36
CA ASN A 221 20.36 -4.65 -21.79
C ASN A 221 20.36 -6.05 -21.15
N ARG A 222 19.89 -6.15 -19.90
CA ARG A 222 19.85 -7.41 -19.14
C ARG A 222 18.61 -7.44 -18.24
N ASN A 223 18.04 -8.62 -18.07
CA ASN A 223 17.04 -8.91 -17.05
C ASN A 223 17.65 -9.79 -15.96
N ASP A 224 17.46 -9.39 -14.71
CA ASP A 224 17.93 -10.12 -13.54
C ASP A 224 16.73 -10.47 -12.64
N ASN A 225 16.52 -11.77 -12.40
CA ASN A 225 15.50 -12.25 -11.47
C ASN A 225 16.08 -12.27 -10.05
N TRP A 226 15.28 -11.88 -9.07
CA TRP A 226 15.65 -11.95 -7.66
C TRP A 226 14.42 -12.14 -6.77
N SER A 227 14.66 -12.53 -5.53
CA SER A 227 13.59 -12.76 -4.56
C SER A 227 14.00 -12.36 -3.15
N ALA A 228 13.00 -12.13 -2.31
CA ALA A 228 13.16 -11.94 -0.87
C ALA A 228 11.95 -12.56 -0.14
N THR A 229 12.04 -12.65 1.18
CA THR A 229 10.92 -13.05 2.03
C THR A 229 10.59 -11.91 2.98
N VAL A 230 9.34 -11.51 2.99
CA VAL A 230 8.79 -10.52 3.90
C VAL A 230 8.28 -11.25 5.15
N PRO A 231 8.70 -10.86 6.36
CA PRO A 231 8.21 -11.47 7.59
C PRO A 231 6.68 -11.36 7.75
N ALA A 232 6.05 -12.36 8.37
CA ALA A 232 4.60 -12.44 8.48
C ALA A 232 3.98 -11.30 9.30
N ASP A 233 4.69 -10.80 10.32
CA ASP A 233 4.31 -9.64 11.13
C ASP A 233 4.30 -8.34 10.31
N ILE A 234 5.24 -8.21 9.37
CA ILE A 234 5.25 -7.10 8.41
C ILE A 234 4.10 -7.24 7.41
N MET A 235 3.82 -8.45 6.91
CA MET A 235 2.77 -8.70 5.91
C MET A 235 1.40 -8.18 6.34
N GLN A 236 1.06 -8.29 7.63
CA GLN A 236 -0.20 -7.79 8.18
C GLN A 236 -0.29 -6.26 8.20
N ARG A 237 0.85 -5.58 8.13
CA ARG A 237 1.00 -4.13 8.24
C ARG A 237 1.27 -3.46 6.90
N VAL A 238 1.56 -4.20 5.84
CA VAL A 238 1.73 -3.63 4.49
C VAL A 238 0.44 -2.94 4.08
N ARG A 239 0.56 -1.66 3.71
CA ARG A 239 -0.51 -0.83 3.15
C ARG A 239 -0.09 -0.15 1.84
N GLY A 240 1.18 -0.28 1.46
CA GLY A 240 1.71 0.23 0.20
C GLY A 240 3.15 -0.21 -0.04
N TYR A 241 3.72 0.25 -1.16
CA TYR A 241 5.10 -0.03 -1.52
C TYR A 241 5.73 1.13 -2.28
N THR A 242 7.06 1.11 -2.41
CA THR A 242 7.80 1.89 -3.39
C THR A 242 9.00 1.10 -3.91
N ILE A 243 9.36 1.34 -5.18
CA ILE A 243 10.55 0.79 -5.82
C ILE A 243 11.56 1.92 -5.92
N ILE A 244 12.79 1.71 -5.46
CA ILE A 244 13.84 2.74 -5.47
C ILE A 244 14.93 2.29 -6.45
N HIS A 245 15.11 3.01 -7.55
CA HIS A 245 16.27 2.86 -8.44
C HIS A 245 17.32 3.94 -8.17
N ARG A 246 18.61 3.57 -8.20
CA ARG A 246 19.73 4.51 -8.00
C ARG A 246 20.92 4.16 -8.86
N HIS A 247 21.72 5.16 -9.22
CA HIS A 247 23.00 4.93 -9.88
C HIS A 247 23.99 4.37 -8.86
N ASN A 248 24.61 3.21 -9.15
CA ASN A 248 25.54 2.54 -8.24
C ASN A 248 26.82 2.08 -8.99
N PRO A 249 27.68 3.02 -9.40
CA PRO A 249 28.90 2.68 -10.12
C PRO A 249 29.87 1.89 -9.22
N THR A 250 30.20 0.66 -9.62
CA THR A 250 31.09 -0.26 -8.89
C THR A 250 32.53 0.22 -8.76
N TRP A 251 32.99 1.17 -9.58
CA TRP A 251 34.33 1.73 -9.45
C TRP A 251 34.46 2.68 -8.25
N LEU A 252 33.36 3.33 -7.85
CA LEU A 252 33.31 4.25 -6.71
C LEU A 252 33.24 3.52 -5.35
N SER A 253 32.79 2.26 -5.30
CA SER A 253 32.80 1.48 -4.04
C SER A 253 34.21 1.10 -3.58
N ARG A 254 35.22 1.20 -4.46
CA ARG A 254 36.64 1.08 -4.09
C ARG A 254 37.21 2.39 -3.52
N VAL A 255 36.51 3.51 -3.68
CA VAL A 255 36.94 4.84 -3.25
C VAL A 255 35.86 5.46 -2.36
N GLY A 256 35.51 4.76 -1.27
CA GLY A 256 34.87 5.34 -0.07
C GLY A 256 33.66 6.29 -0.26
N ALA A 257 32.70 5.97 -1.11
CA ALA A 257 31.55 6.85 -1.34
C ALA A 257 30.34 6.55 -0.42
N ARG A 258 29.85 7.58 0.28
CA ARG A 258 28.70 7.58 1.24
C ARG A 258 27.32 7.21 0.65
N GLY A 259 27.18 7.10 -0.67
CA GLY A 259 25.87 6.99 -1.34
C GLY A 259 25.20 5.61 -1.25
N ASP A 260 25.98 4.55 -1.06
CA ASP A 260 25.50 3.18 -0.88
C ASP A 260 25.05 2.89 0.56
N GLN A 261 25.44 3.73 1.52
CA GLN A 261 25.22 3.54 2.95
C GLN A 261 23.74 3.51 3.29
N PHE A 262 22.90 4.33 2.65
CA PHE A 262 21.47 4.39 3.00
C PHE A 262 20.71 3.12 2.63
N LEU A 263 20.85 2.61 1.40
CA LEU A 263 20.14 1.38 1.00
C LEU A 263 20.73 0.14 1.67
N ARG A 264 22.05 0.14 1.93
CA ARG A 264 22.69 -0.92 2.73
C ARG A 264 22.25 -0.88 4.19
N TRP A 265 22.14 0.31 4.76
CA TRP A 265 21.64 0.51 6.11
C TRP A 265 20.16 0.10 6.19
N LEU A 266 19.29 0.55 5.29
CA LEU A 266 17.89 0.12 5.24
C LEU A 266 17.73 -1.41 5.16
N GLY A 267 18.64 -2.08 4.43
CA GLY A 267 18.66 -3.54 4.33
C GLY A 267 19.44 -4.25 5.43
N SER A 268 20.18 -3.54 6.30
CA SER A 268 20.92 -4.15 7.41
C SER A 268 19.99 -4.47 8.57
N GLU A 269 20.40 -5.40 9.45
CA GLU A 269 19.67 -5.67 10.68
C GLU A 269 19.46 -4.39 11.50
N GLU A 270 20.45 -3.50 11.54
CA GLU A 270 20.35 -2.22 12.23
C GLU A 270 19.30 -1.28 11.61
N GLY A 271 19.26 -1.12 10.28
CA GLY A 271 18.26 -0.26 9.67
C GLY A 271 16.87 -0.88 9.69
N GLN A 272 16.74 -2.20 9.52
CA GLN A 272 15.45 -2.87 9.70
C GLN A 272 14.97 -2.79 11.16
N ALA A 273 15.86 -2.95 12.14
CA ALA A 273 15.53 -2.80 13.55
C ALA A 273 15.24 -1.35 13.92
N THR A 274 15.93 -0.37 13.34
CA THR A 274 15.66 1.07 13.57
C THR A 274 14.30 1.46 12.99
N VAL A 275 14.00 1.00 11.78
CA VAL A 275 12.67 1.14 11.17
C VAL A 275 11.60 0.47 12.05
N GLY A 276 11.86 -0.73 12.55
CA GLY A 276 10.98 -1.43 13.49
C GLY A 276 10.81 -0.74 14.85
N ALA A 277 11.87 -0.14 15.40
CA ALA A 277 11.88 0.51 16.70
C ALA A 277 11.17 1.88 16.70
N ILE A 278 11.29 2.63 15.60
CA ILE A 278 10.52 3.88 15.41
C ILE A 278 9.01 3.60 15.43
N VAL A 279 8.59 2.48 14.83
CA VAL A 279 7.20 2.02 14.89
C VAL A 279 6.82 1.62 16.32
N ALA A 280 7.65 0.85 17.03
CA ALA A 280 7.32 0.35 18.36
C ALA A 280 7.14 1.48 19.39
N ILE A 281 7.90 2.57 19.28
CA ILE A 281 7.77 3.75 20.14
C ILE A 281 6.50 4.54 19.82
N ALA A 282 6.07 4.60 18.55
CA ALA A 282 4.84 5.28 18.14
C ALA A 282 3.56 4.53 18.56
N VAL A 283 3.64 3.24 18.90
CA VAL A 283 2.51 2.44 19.43
C VAL A 283 2.41 2.54 20.97
N MET A 284 3.42 3.10 21.64
CA MET A 284 3.47 3.29 23.10
C MET A 284 3.18 4.73 23.56
N LEU A 285 2.83 5.63 22.63
CA LEU A 285 2.39 7.01 22.88
C LEU A 285 0.98 7.21 22.30
#